data_AF-E1ZA46-F1
#
_entry.id   AF-E1ZA46-F1
#
_cell.length_a   1.000
_cell.length_b   1.000
_cell.length_c   1.000
_cell.angle_alpha   90.00
_cell.angle_beta   90.00
_cell.angle_gamma   90.00
#
_symmetry.space_group_name_H-M   'P 1'
#
loop_
_entity.id
_entity.type
_entity.pdbx_description
1 polymer ?
#
loop_
_entity_poly.entity_id
_entity_poly.type
_entity_poly.pdbx_seq_one_letter_code
_entity_poly.pdbx_strand_id
1 'polypeptide(L)'
;MGRALQGGRFDHGDRLFHSVAATWQNCLDNTADVKELTPEFFYQPEFLLNTNGFDLGRKQGGEALGDVELPPWAKGSADEFVRLQREALEGEHVSQDLHHWIDLVFGCKQRGAPMVV
;
A
#
# COMPACT_ATOMS: atom_id res chain seq x y z
N MET A 1 -10.55 3.83 -14.67
CA MET A 1 -10.64 2.35 -14.70
C MET A 1 -11.43 1.80 -13.49
N GLY A 2 -11.11 2.18 -12.24
CA GLY A 2 -11.81 1.68 -11.04
C GLY A 2 -13.32 1.99 -10.96
N ARG A 3 -13.74 3.24 -11.20
CA ARG A 3 -15.17 3.64 -11.18
C ARG A 3 -16.05 2.83 -12.15
N ALA A 4 -15.53 2.47 -13.32
CA ALA A 4 -16.30 1.70 -14.31
C ALA A 4 -16.59 0.27 -13.82
N LEU A 5 -15.68 -0.30 -13.04
CA LEU A 5 -15.84 -1.61 -12.41
C LEU A 5 -16.74 -1.55 -11.16
N GLN A 6 -16.94 -0.36 -10.59
CA GLN A 6 -17.74 -0.10 -9.39
C GLN A 6 -19.09 0.60 -9.69
N GLY A 7 -19.65 0.38 -10.89
CA GLY A 7 -20.98 0.93 -11.24
C GLY A 7 -21.03 2.46 -11.36
N GLY A 8 -19.90 3.10 -11.67
CA GLY A 8 -19.79 4.55 -11.90
C GLY A 8 -19.48 5.38 -10.65
N ARG A 9 -19.37 4.75 -9.47
CA ARG A 9 -19.06 5.41 -8.20
C ARG A 9 -17.79 4.85 -7.57
N PHE A 10 -17.23 5.58 -6.61
CA PHE A 10 -16.17 5.04 -5.76
C PHE A 10 -16.77 4.07 -4.73
N ASP A 11 -15.93 3.17 -4.22
CA ASP A 11 -16.31 2.23 -3.17
C ASP A 11 -16.67 2.95 -1.86
N HIS A 12 -17.16 2.19 -0.88
CA HIS A 12 -17.38 2.68 0.48
C HIS A 12 -16.08 3.24 1.06
N GLY A 13 -16.14 4.40 1.72
CA GLY A 13 -14.95 5.12 2.18
C GLY A 13 -14.01 4.27 3.04
N ASP A 14 -14.56 3.48 3.96
CA ASP A 14 -13.77 2.58 4.82
C ASP A 14 -13.01 1.48 4.06
N ARG A 15 -13.40 1.17 2.81
CA ARG A 15 -12.74 0.17 1.95
C ARG A 15 -11.72 0.78 0.99
N LEU A 16 -11.71 2.11 0.85
CA LEU A 16 -10.73 2.79 0.02
C LEU A 16 -9.37 2.83 0.73
N PHE A 17 -8.30 2.78 -0.07
CA PHE A 17 -6.96 3.04 0.41
C PHE A 17 -6.85 4.51 0.83
N HIS A 18 -6.84 4.75 2.15
CA HIS A 18 -6.86 6.09 2.73
C HIS A 18 -5.73 6.34 3.73
N SER A 19 -5.06 5.29 4.21
CA SER A 19 -4.00 5.41 5.21
C SER A 19 -2.99 4.27 5.06
N VAL A 20 -1.71 4.62 4.99
CA VAL A 20 -0.62 3.63 4.91
C VAL A 20 -0.60 2.79 6.18
N ALA A 21 -0.71 3.42 7.35
CA ALA A 21 -0.67 2.75 8.64
C ALA A 21 -1.88 1.82 8.84
N ALA A 22 -3.09 2.28 8.51
CA ALA A 22 -4.29 1.44 8.63
C ALA A 22 -4.24 0.24 7.68
N THR A 23 -3.75 0.43 6.45
CA THR A 23 -3.60 -0.65 5.47
C THR A 23 -2.59 -1.68 5.94
N TRP A 24 -1.43 -1.24 6.43
CA TRP A 24 -0.41 -2.10 7.02
C TRP A 24 -0.98 -2.93 8.18
N GLN A 25 -1.68 -2.29 9.13
CA GLN A 25 -2.28 -2.97 10.27
C GLN A 25 -3.32 -4.02 9.84
N ASN A 26 -4.15 -3.69 8.84
CA ASN A 26 -5.14 -4.62 8.32
C ASN A 26 -4.47 -5.86 7.68
N CYS A 27 -3.36 -5.71 6.95
CA CYS A 27 -2.61 -6.87 6.44
C CYS A 27 -2.02 -7.77 7.54
N LEU A 28 -1.78 -7.22 8.74
CA LEU A 28 -1.29 -8.00 9.88
C LEU A 28 -2.42 -8.70 10.65
N ASP A 29 -3.57 -8.05 10.80
CA ASP A 29 -4.66 -8.53 11.64
C ASP A 29 -5.68 -9.40 10.88
N ASN A 30 -5.83 -9.17 9.57
CA ASN A 30 -6.83 -9.83 8.75
C ASN A 30 -6.19 -10.91 7.86
N THR A 31 -6.47 -12.17 8.18
CA THR A 31 -5.93 -13.33 7.46
C THR A 31 -6.40 -13.44 6.01
N ALA A 32 -7.45 -12.71 5.62
CA ALA A 32 -7.90 -12.62 4.23
C ALA A 32 -7.20 -11.48 3.45
N ASP A 33 -6.42 -10.64 4.13
CA ASP A 33 -5.78 -9.46 3.56
C ASP A 33 -4.27 -9.69 3.36
N VAL A 34 -3.95 -10.46 2.32
CA VAL A 34 -2.58 -10.80 1.94
C VAL A 34 -2.16 -9.99 0.71
N LYS A 35 -1.71 -8.75 0.93
CA LYS A 35 -1.28 -7.84 -0.15
C LYS A 35 0.21 -7.53 -0.06
N GLU A 36 0.81 -7.35 -1.23
CA GLU A 36 2.18 -6.87 -1.41
C GLU A 36 2.17 -5.46 -2.03
N LEU A 37 3.25 -4.71 -1.82
CA LEU A 37 3.38 -3.36 -2.34
C LEU A 37 3.55 -3.35 -3.87
N THR A 38 3.02 -2.32 -4.51
CA THR A 38 3.27 -2.06 -5.94
C THR A 38 4.51 -1.17 -6.12
N PRO A 39 5.14 -1.15 -7.30
CA PRO A 39 6.34 -0.35 -7.55
C PRO A 39 6.19 1.16 -7.25
N GLU A 40 5.00 1.72 -7.40
CA GLU A 40 4.72 3.16 -7.22
C GLU A 40 5.10 3.67 -5.83
N PHE A 41 5.05 2.82 -4.80
CA PHE A 41 5.49 3.14 -3.43
C PHE A 41 6.96 3.58 -3.33
N PHE A 42 7.78 3.27 -4.34
CA PHE A 42 9.23 3.52 -4.34
C PHE A 42 9.67 4.58 -5.37
N TYR A 43 8.76 5.11 -6.18
CA TYR A 43 9.13 6.14 -7.17
C TYR A 43 8.07 7.17 -7.55
N GLN A 44 6.80 6.99 -7.20
CA GLN A 44 5.72 7.83 -7.69
C GLN A 44 4.92 8.41 -6.52
N PRO A 45 5.21 9.62 -6.00
CA PRO A 45 4.46 10.19 -4.88
C PRO A 45 3.00 10.53 -5.20
N GLU A 46 2.65 10.71 -6.47
CA GLU A 46 1.34 11.21 -6.90
C GLU A 46 0.17 10.27 -6.58
N PHE A 47 0.39 8.96 -6.43
CA PHE A 47 -0.72 8.04 -6.08
C PHE A 47 -1.23 8.25 -4.65
N LEU A 48 -0.46 8.95 -3.82
CA LEU A 48 -0.83 9.28 -2.43
C LEU A 48 -1.65 10.58 -2.34
N LEU A 49 -1.81 11.29 -3.46
CA LEU A 49 -2.41 12.63 -3.50
C LEU A 49 -3.68 12.63 -4.35
N ASN A 50 -4.76 13.20 -3.82
CA ASN A 50 -6.00 13.45 -4.54
C ASN A 50 -5.91 14.78 -5.31
N THR A 51 -4.91 14.90 -6.18
CA THR A 51 -4.63 16.12 -6.97
C THR A 51 -5.80 16.54 -7.87
N ASN A 52 -6.62 15.58 -8.29
CA ASN A 52 -7.81 15.83 -9.11
C ASN A 52 -9.03 16.28 -8.29
N GLY A 53 -8.94 16.33 -6.97
CA GLY A 53 -10.04 16.76 -6.10
C GLY A 53 -11.28 15.88 -6.21
N PHE A 54 -11.10 14.56 -6.35
CA PHE A 54 -12.23 13.64 -6.42
C PHE A 54 -13.00 13.60 -5.10
N ASP A 55 -14.33 13.52 -5.18
CA ASP A 55 -15.16 13.17 -4.04
C ASP A 55 -15.03 11.65 -3.77
N LEU A 56 -14.20 11.32 -2.78
CA LEU A 56 -13.94 9.97 -2.32
C LEU A 56 -14.91 9.51 -1.22
N GLY A 57 -15.85 10.37 -0.82
CA GLY A 57 -16.81 10.08 0.24
C GLY A 57 -16.26 10.28 1.65
N ARG A 58 -16.88 9.58 2.61
CA ARG A 58 -16.57 9.69 4.04
C ARG A 58 -16.42 8.31 4.68
N LYS A 59 -15.57 8.21 5.70
CA LYS A 59 -15.52 7.05 6.60
C LYS A 59 -16.80 6.97 7.44
N GLN A 60 -17.07 5.82 8.05
CA GLN A 60 -18.20 5.66 8.98
C GLN A 60 -18.20 6.68 10.13
N GLY A 61 -17.02 7.13 10.57
CA GLY A 61 -16.87 8.19 11.58
C GLY A 61 -17.22 9.61 11.10
N GLY A 62 -17.60 9.78 9.83
CA GLY A 62 -17.98 11.07 9.24
C GLY A 62 -16.81 11.88 8.69
N GLU A 63 -15.57 11.43 8.89
CA GLU A 63 -14.36 12.02 8.32
C GLU A 63 -14.36 11.92 6.79
N ALA A 64 -14.10 13.03 6.10
CA ALA A 64 -14.00 13.07 4.65
C ALA A 64 -12.66 12.52 4.16
N LEU A 65 -12.71 11.77 3.06
CA LEU A 65 -11.51 11.23 2.43
C LEU A 65 -10.88 12.24 1.48
N GLY A 66 -9.56 12.24 1.42
CA GLY A 66 -8.75 13.15 0.60
C GLY A 66 -7.43 12.49 0.22
N ASP A 67 -6.32 13.19 0.45
CA ASP A 67 -4.98 12.61 0.33
C ASP A 67 -4.81 11.44 1.30
N VAL A 68 -3.92 10.51 0.95
CA VAL A 68 -3.62 9.35 1.78
C VAL A 68 -2.91 9.80 3.05
N GLU A 69 -3.35 9.32 4.20
CA GLU A 69 -2.70 9.57 5.48
C GLU A 69 -1.33 8.89 5.52
N LEU A 70 -0.29 9.71 5.66
CA LEU A 70 1.10 9.28 5.71
C LEU A 70 1.60 9.13 7.15
N PRO A 71 2.57 8.24 7.41
CA PRO A 71 3.19 8.13 8.72
C PRO A 71 3.86 9.45 9.18
N PRO A 72 3.97 9.72 10.49
CA PRO A 72 4.51 10.99 11.01
C PRO A 72 5.92 11.33 10.52
N TRP A 73 6.76 10.32 10.26
CA TRP A 73 8.13 10.51 9.76
C TRP A 73 8.18 11.10 8.34
N ALA A 74 7.11 10.98 7.54
CA ALA A 74 7.00 11.59 6.22
C ALA A 74 6.65 13.08 6.27
N LYS A 75 6.32 13.63 7.46
CA LYS A 75 6.09 15.06 7.69
C LYS A 75 5.03 15.68 6.76
N GLY A 76 4.04 14.89 6.34
CA GLY A 76 2.99 15.32 5.41
C GLY A 76 3.44 15.47 3.95
N SER A 77 4.61 14.95 3.57
CA SER A 77 5.12 14.99 2.20
C SER A 77 5.11 13.59 1.57
N ALA A 78 4.39 13.45 0.46
CA ALA A 78 4.39 12.23 -0.35
C ALA A 78 5.78 11.97 -0.96
N ASP A 79 6.48 13.03 -1.39
CA ASP A 79 7.86 12.93 -1.87
C ASP A 79 8.81 12.39 -0.80
N GLU A 80 8.74 12.90 0.43
CA GLU A 80 9.58 12.41 1.54
C GLU A 80 9.24 10.96 1.89
N PHE A 81 7.95 10.59 1.86
CA PHE A 81 7.52 9.21 2.02
C PHE A 81 8.19 8.28 1.00
N VAL A 82 8.05 8.60 -0.30
CA VAL A 82 8.61 7.79 -1.38
C VAL A 82 10.13 7.77 -1.36
N ARG A 83 10.78 8.91 -1.05
CA ARG A 83 12.24 9.00 -0.92
C ARG A 83 12.77 8.04 0.14
N LEU A 84 12.14 8.02 1.32
CA LEU A 84 12.54 7.14 2.41
C LEU A 84 12.20 5.67 2.13
N GLN A 85 11.08 5.38 1.45
CA GLN A 85 10.77 4.02 1.00
C GLN A 85 11.83 3.49 0.02
N ARG A 86 12.26 4.32 -0.93
CA ARG A 86 13.35 3.97 -1.84
C ARG A 86 14.67 3.76 -1.09
N GLU A 87 15.00 4.65 -0.17
CA GLU A 87 16.22 4.52 0.65
C GLU A 87 16.22 3.21 1.46
N ALA A 88 15.06 2.82 2.00
CA ALA A 88 14.90 1.54 2.69
C ALA A 88 15.06 0.34 1.74
N LEU A 89 14.46 0.39 0.54
CA LEU A 89 14.54 -0.66 -0.47
C LEU A 89 15.99 -0.90 -0.96
N GLU A 90 16.76 0.17 -1.13
CA GLU A 90 18.16 0.13 -1.56
C GLU A 90 19.14 -0.10 -0.39
N GLY A 91 18.63 -0.25 0.83
CA GLY A 91 19.43 -0.43 2.04
C GLY A 91 20.12 -1.79 2.12
N GLU A 92 21.15 -1.89 2.98
CA GLU A 92 21.93 -3.12 3.15
C GLU A 92 21.07 -4.31 3.62
N HIS A 93 20.15 -4.07 4.56
CA HIS A 93 19.24 -5.10 5.06
C HIS A 93 18.41 -5.72 3.93
N VAL A 94 17.76 -4.90 3.11
CA VAL A 94 16.97 -5.41 1.98
C VAL A 94 17.89 -6.06 0.94
N SER A 95 19.04 -5.47 0.63
CA SER A 95 19.98 -6.04 -0.34
C SER A 95 20.45 -7.45 0.04
N GLN A 96 20.68 -7.71 1.33
CA GLN A 96 21.10 -9.01 1.84
C GLN A 96 19.96 -10.04 1.78
N ASP A 97 18.71 -9.63 1.98
CA ASP A 97 17.57 -10.53 2.18
C ASP A 97 16.59 -10.61 0.98
N LEU A 98 16.66 -9.69 0.01
CA LEU A 98 15.68 -9.56 -1.09
C LEU A 98 15.53 -10.85 -1.90
N HIS A 99 16.62 -11.60 -2.06
CA HIS A 99 16.62 -12.87 -2.78
C HIS A 99 15.67 -13.91 -2.14
N HIS A 100 15.42 -13.86 -0.83
CA HIS A 100 14.43 -14.71 -0.17
C HIS A 100 13.00 -14.37 -0.58
N TRP A 101 12.68 -13.09 -0.74
CA TRP A 101 11.37 -12.66 -1.28
C TRP A 101 11.23 -13.07 -2.74
N ILE A 102 12.29 -12.93 -3.55
CA ILE A 102 12.31 -13.41 -4.94
C ILE A 102 12.04 -14.92 -5.00
N ASP A 103 12.65 -15.71 -4.11
CA ASP A 103 12.40 -17.15 -4.03
C ASP A 103 10.93 -17.50 -3.76
N LEU A 104 10.24 -16.71 -2.93
CA LEU A 104 8.82 -16.88 -2.62
C LEU A 104 7.93 -16.50 -3.80
N VAL A 105 8.18 -15.36 -4.44
CA VAL A 105 7.29 -14.81 -5.48
C VAL A 105 7.55 -15.42 -6.85
N PHE A 106 8.82 -15.66 -7.22
CA PHE A 106 9.23 -16.09 -8.56
C PHE A 106 10.12 -17.34 -8.58
N GLY A 107 10.75 -17.69 -7.46
CA GLY A 107 11.76 -18.74 -7.41
C GLY A 107 11.26 -20.08 -6.86
N CYS A 108 12.17 -20.82 -6.24
CA CYS A 108 11.96 -22.23 -5.91
C CYS A 108 10.92 -22.47 -4.81
N LYS A 109 10.58 -21.44 -4.02
CA LYS A 109 9.58 -21.53 -2.94
C LYS A 109 8.17 -21.13 -3.41
N GLN A 110 7.99 -20.75 -4.67
CA GLN A 110 6.68 -20.40 -5.23
C GLN A 110 5.72 -21.60 -5.22
N ARG A 111 6.22 -22.83 -5.39
CA ARG A 111 5.41 -24.06 -5.49
C ARG A 111 6.14 -25.25 -4.85
N GLY A 112 5.47 -26.01 -3.98
CA GLY A 112 5.99 -27.26 -3.41
C GLY A 112 5.32 -27.66 -2.07
N ALA A 113 5.52 -28.90 -1.63
CA ALA A 113 5.24 -29.34 -0.26
C ALA A 113 6.60 -29.49 0.49
N PRO A 114 6.77 -28.99 1.74
CA PRO A 114 5.77 -28.65 2.74
C PRO A 114 5.69 -27.14 3.02
N MET A 115 4.63 -26.50 2.53
CA MET A 115 3.95 -25.47 3.32
C MET A 115 3.03 -26.26 4.27
N VAL A 116 3.58 -26.71 5.40
CA VAL A 116 2.82 -27.38 6.47
C VAL A 116 2.76 -26.40 7.62
N VAL A 117 1.52 -26.04 7.95
CA VAL A 117 1.08 -25.28 9.12
C VAL A 117 1.60 -25.84 10.43
#